data_AF-A0A382BRW7-F1
#
_entry.id   AF-A0A382BRW7-F1
#
_cell.length_a   1.000
_cell.length_b   1.000
_cell.length_c   1.000
_cell.angle_alpha   90.00
_cell.angle_beta   90.00
_cell.angle_gamma   90.00
#
_symmetry.space_group_name_H-M   'P 1'
#
loop_
_entity.id
_entity.type
_entity.pdbx_description
1 polymer ?
#
loop_
_entity_poly.entity_id
_entity_poly.type
_entity_poly.pdbx_seq_one_letter_code
_entity_poly.pdbx_strand_id
1 'polypeptide(L)'
;MNRLLFALTLGIICTQAATAGAPVNSLSNGKTGTIAFESIPTISMNQFLAGTAGKKSAVISGLLNLPNNVEKPVPAVVILHGQGGVHRNEKDWASRLRRIGIATFIVNSNKRPDCRNGTCYDSHQGMVNIVDAYRALALLSTHTLIDPSRIAVMGFSVGGKASLYSSVNRFQQL
;
A
#
# COMPACT_ATOMS: atom_id res chain seq x y z
N MET A 1 26.06 -60.30 2.25
CA MET A 1 24.86 -59.58 2.73
C MET A 1 25.25 -58.13 3.04
N ASN A 2 25.16 -57.21 2.08
CA ASN A 2 25.37 -55.77 2.33
C ASN A 2 24.02 -55.05 2.24
N ARG A 3 23.56 -54.48 3.36
CA ARG A 3 22.36 -53.66 3.43
C ARG A 3 22.74 -52.21 3.15
N LEU A 4 22.28 -51.65 2.02
CA LEU A 4 22.30 -50.21 1.76
C LEU A 4 21.17 -49.53 2.58
N LEU A 5 21.54 -48.55 3.39
CA LEU A 5 20.61 -47.62 4.03
C LEU A 5 20.45 -46.39 3.12
N PHE A 6 19.25 -46.21 2.56
CA PHE A 6 18.85 -44.96 1.93
C PHE A 6 18.30 -44.01 3.01
N ALA A 7 18.99 -42.90 3.27
CA ALA A 7 18.48 -41.82 4.09
C ALA A 7 17.61 -40.89 3.21
N LEU A 8 16.31 -40.86 3.47
CA LEU A 8 15.36 -39.95 2.83
C LEU A 8 15.36 -38.62 3.61
N THR A 9 16.03 -37.59 3.09
CA THR A 9 15.99 -36.25 3.68
C THR A 9 14.74 -35.51 3.22
N LEU A 10 13.76 -35.41 4.13
CA LEU A 10 12.54 -34.62 3.92
C LEU A 10 12.89 -33.13 4.07
N GLY A 11 13.06 -32.43 2.95
CA GLY A 11 13.30 -30.99 2.92
C GLY A 11 12.04 -30.22 3.33
N ILE A 12 12.07 -29.58 4.51
CA ILE A 12 11.02 -28.67 4.96
C ILE A 12 11.14 -27.38 4.12
N ILE A 13 10.23 -27.19 3.16
CA ILE A 13 10.07 -25.91 2.46
C ILE A 13 9.30 -24.97 3.39
N CYS A 14 10.05 -24.18 4.17
CA CYS A 14 9.49 -23.10 4.96
C CYS A 14 9.13 -21.93 4.03
N THR A 15 7.85 -21.80 3.68
CA THR A 15 7.35 -20.65 2.94
C THR A 15 7.32 -19.44 3.86
N GLN A 16 8.42 -18.68 3.90
CA GLN A 16 8.49 -17.44 4.66
C GLN A 16 7.53 -16.42 4.02
N ALA A 17 6.43 -16.13 4.70
CA ALA A 17 5.60 -14.98 4.36
C ALA A 17 6.47 -13.72 4.49
N ALA A 18 6.73 -13.04 3.38
CA ALA A 18 7.56 -11.84 3.35
C ALA A 18 6.94 -10.78 4.29
N THR A 19 7.54 -10.60 5.47
CA THR A 19 7.20 -9.51 6.37
C THR A 19 7.67 -8.21 5.72
N ALA A 20 6.85 -7.16 5.81
CA ALA A 20 7.29 -5.84 5.41
C ALA A 20 8.50 -5.49 6.31
N GLY A 21 9.65 -5.15 5.72
CA GLY A 21 10.83 -4.69 6.47
C GLY A 21 10.55 -3.41 7.26
N ALA A 22 11.59 -2.81 7.86
CA ALA A 22 11.45 -1.52 8.56
C ALA A 22 10.78 -0.45 7.66
N PRO A 23 9.97 0.47 8.22
CA PRO A 23 9.33 1.52 7.46
C PRO A 23 10.36 2.41 6.78
N VAL A 24 10.09 2.79 5.53
CA VAL A 24 10.93 3.68 4.73
C VAL A 24 10.21 4.99 4.42
N ASN A 25 10.98 6.04 4.14
CA ASN A 25 10.49 7.34 3.69
C ASN A 25 10.91 7.67 2.25
N SER A 26 11.66 6.77 1.59
CA SER A 26 12.13 6.92 0.21
C SER A 26 12.26 5.55 -0.46
N LEU A 27 12.08 5.54 -1.78
CA LEU A 27 12.26 4.43 -2.71
C LEU A 27 13.34 4.74 -3.75
N SER A 28 14.22 5.72 -3.50
CA SER A 28 15.31 6.10 -4.41
C SER A 28 16.32 4.97 -4.66
N ASN A 29 16.34 3.95 -3.81
CA ASN A 29 17.12 2.72 -4.01
C ASN A 29 16.45 1.71 -4.96
N GLY A 30 15.32 2.05 -5.58
CA GLY A 30 14.61 1.19 -6.54
C GLY A 30 13.85 0.03 -5.90
N LYS A 31 13.56 0.09 -4.60
CA LYS A 31 12.89 -1.01 -3.88
C LYS A 31 11.45 -1.20 -4.38
N THR A 32 11.10 -2.43 -4.73
CA THR A 32 9.75 -2.90 -5.06
C THR A 32 9.26 -3.95 -4.06
N GLY A 33 8.07 -4.51 -4.29
CA GLY A 33 7.46 -5.51 -3.43
C GLY A 33 6.73 -4.90 -2.24
N THR A 34 6.73 -5.59 -1.10
CA THR A 34 6.07 -5.09 0.12
C THR A 34 6.92 -4.00 0.77
N ILE A 35 6.37 -2.78 0.81
CA ILE A 35 6.98 -1.60 1.39
C ILE A 35 6.22 -1.25 2.68
N ALA A 36 6.91 -1.22 3.82
CA ALA A 36 6.38 -0.58 5.03
C ALA A 36 6.68 0.91 5.01
N PHE A 37 5.76 1.73 5.52
CA PHE A 37 5.96 3.17 5.64
C PHE A 37 5.08 3.78 6.73
N GLU A 38 5.47 4.96 7.20
CA GLU A 38 4.72 5.68 8.23
C GLU A 38 3.53 6.43 7.65
N SER A 39 2.44 6.42 8.41
CA SER A 39 1.26 7.25 8.21
C SER A 39 0.72 7.71 9.57
N ILE A 40 -0.42 8.42 9.54
CA ILE A 40 -1.11 8.88 10.74
C ILE A 40 -1.78 7.69 11.47
N PRO A 41 -2.03 7.82 12.78
CA PRO A 41 -2.76 6.79 13.52
C PRO A 41 -4.22 6.79 13.06
N THR A 42 -4.99 5.81 13.52
CA THR A 42 -6.44 5.91 13.38
C THR A 42 -6.97 7.08 14.21
N ILE A 43 -7.84 7.86 13.60
CA ILE A 43 -8.51 9.01 14.19
C ILE A 43 -9.93 9.05 13.67
N SER A 44 -10.87 9.56 14.47
CA SER A 44 -12.25 9.74 14.03
C SER A 44 -12.34 10.76 12.88
N MET A 45 -13.45 10.72 12.13
CA MET A 45 -13.80 11.75 11.15
C MET A 45 -13.69 13.16 11.73
N ASN A 46 -14.24 13.40 12.93
CA ASN A 46 -14.22 14.72 13.56
C ASN A 46 -12.80 15.19 13.88
N GLN A 47 -11.93 14.30 14.35
CA GLN A 47 -10.52 14.63 14.60
C GLN A 47 -9.78 14.95 13.30
N PHE A 48 -10.06 14.20 12.22
CA PHE A 48 -9.50 14.48 10.90
C PHE A 48 -9.92 15.86 10.39
N LEU A 49 -11.21 16.18 10.45
CA LEU A 49 -11.75 17.47 10.01
C LEU A 49 -11.22 18.64 10.86
N ALA A 50 -11.00 18.41 12.16
CA ALA A 50 -10.42 19.39 13.07
C ALA A 50 -8.89 19.53 12.93
N GLY A 51 -8.22 18.68 12.15
CA GLY A 51 -6.76 18.69 12.02
C GLY A 51 -6.04 18.28 13.31
N THR A 52 -6.71 17.53 14.19
CA THR A 52 -6.17 17.13 15.52
C THR A 52 -5.61 15.71 15.52
N ALA A 53 -5.11 15.26 14.38
CA ALA A 53 -4.42 13.97 14.29
C ALA A 53 -3.23 13.99 15.27
N GLY A 54 -3.27 13.15 16.30
CA GLY A 54 -2.21 13.10 17.32
C GLY A 54 -0.83 12.82 16.71
N LYS A 55 0.24 13.14 17.44
CA LYS A 55 1.63 13.04 16.95
C LYS A 55 2.17 11.61 16.73
N LYS A 56 1.38 10.58 17.02
CA LYS A 56 1.84 9.18 16.99
C LYS A 56 1.75 8.61 15.59
N SER A 57 2.86 8.19 14.99
CA SER A 57 2.84 7.49 13.69
C SER A 57 2.27 6.08 13.82
N ALA A 58 1.65 5.60 12.75
CA ALA A 58 1.31 4.20 12.56
C ALA A 58 2.04 3.67 11.31
N VAL A 59 2.54 2.44 11.37
CA VAL A 59 3.16 1.79 10.22
C VAL A 59 2.11 1.03 9.44
N ILE A 60 1.99 1.36 8.16
CA ILE A 60 1.19 0.59 7.20
C ILE A 60 2.10 0.01 6.12
N SER A 61 1.52 -0.73 5.17
CA SER A 61 2.29 -1.30 4.07
C SER A 61 1.59 -1.14 2.74
N GLY A 62 2.33 -1.15 1.64
CA GLY A 62 1.78 -1.34 0.31
C GLY A 62 2.60 -2.33 -0.51
N LEU A 63 1.99 -2.88 -1.56
CA LEU A 63 2.64 -3.76 -2.52
C LEU A 63 2.91 -3.00 -3.82
N LEU A 64 4.17 -2.64 -4.06
CA LEU A 64 4.61 -1.95 -5.28
C LEU A 64 5.09 -2.97 -6.31
N ASN A 65 4.39 -3.04 -7.44
CA ASN A 65 4.81 -3.85 -8.57
C ASN A 65 4.92 -2.97 -9.82
N LEU A 66 6.03 -3.13 -10.53
CA LEU A 66 6.28 -2.49 -11.82
C LEU A 66 5.73 -3.37 -12.97
N PRO A 67 5.46 -2.80 -14.15
CA PRO A 67 5.30 -3.56 -15.39
C PRO A 67 6.55 -4.40 -15.69
N ASN A 68 6.44 -5.33 -16.65
CA ASN A 68 7.60 -6.04 -17.17
C ASN A 68 8.45 -5.11 -18.06
N ASN A 69 9.75 -5.34 -18.12
CA ASN A 69 10.69 -4.66 -19.04
C ASN A 69 10.67 -3.12 -18.95
N VAL A 70 10.70 -2.58 -17.73
CA VAL A 70 10.74 -1.13 -17.50
C VAL A 70 12.14 -0.58 -17.76
N GLU A 71 12.33 0.13 -18.86
CA GLU A 71 13.60 0.78 -19.23
C GLU A 71 13.62 2.29 -18.92
N LYS A 72 12.44 2.90 -18.77
CA LYS A 72 12.26 4.33 -18.51
C LYS A 72 11.18 4.53 -17.44
N PRO A 73 11.16 5.66 -16.72
CA PRO A 73 10.13 5.94 -15.73
C PRO A 73 8.70 5.80 -16.28
N VAL A 74 7.87 5.03 -15.58
CA VAL A 74 6.48 4.73 -15.97
C VAL A 74 5.49 5.49 -15.09
N PRO A 75 4.26 5.75 -15.58
CA PRO A 75 3.18 6.22 -14.71
C PRO A 75 2.86 5.19 -13.63
N ALA A 76 2.26 5.64 -12.53
CA ALA A 76 1.85 4.77 -11.44
C ALA A 76 0.41 5.04 -10.97
N VAL A 77 -0.23 4.02 -10.41
CA VAL A 77 -1.53 4.13 -9.73
C VAL A 77 -1.41 3.62 -8.30
N VAL A 78 -1.72 4.50 -7.34
CA VAL A 78 -1.98 4.12 -5.94
C VAL A 78 -3.38 3.54 -5.87
N ILE A 79 -3.51 2.32 -5.35
CA ILE A 79 -4.79 1.60 -5.25
C ILE A 79 -5.19 1.47 -3.79
N LEU A 80 -6.34 2.06 -3.44
CA LEU A 80 -6.91 2.07 -2.09
C LEU A 80 -8.06 1.07 -1.96
N HIS A 81 -7.94 0.13 -1.03
CA HIS A 81 -8.96 -0.89 -0.81
C HIS A 81 -10.21 -0.38 -0.07
N GLY A 82 -11.30 -1.15 -0.14
CA GLY A 82 -12.50 -0.95 0.69
C GLY A 82 -12.31 -1.35 2.16
N GLN A 83 -13.34 -1.23 3.02
CA GLN A 83 -13.17 -1.40 4.47
C GLN A 83 -12.58 -2.75 4.89
N GLY A 84 -12.87 -3.81 4.12
CA GLY A 84 -12.43 -5.17 4.42
C GLY A 84 -10.94 -5.44 4.12
N GLY A 85 -10.18 -4.45 3.62
CA GLY A 85 -8.80 -4.66 3.23
C GLY A 85 -8.64 -5.07 1.77
N VAL A 86 -7.43 -5.49 1.39
CA VAL A 86 -7.08 -5.84 0.00
C VAL A 86 -7.74 -7.16 -0.43
N HIS A 87 -8.58 -7.12 -1.45
CA HIS A 87 -9.28 -8.27 -2.01
C HIS A 87 -8.85 -8.58 -3.44
N ARG A 88 -9.56 -9.52 -4.09
CA ARG A 88 -9.34 -9.92 -5.48
C ARG A 88 -9.50 -8.75 -6.45
N ASN A 89 -10.46 -7.85 -6.22
CA ASN A 89 -10.76 -6.77 -7.14
C ASN A 89 -9.58 -5.79 -7.29
N GLU A 90 -8.95 -5.37 -6.19
CA GLU A 90 -7.76 -4.52 -6.21
C GLU A 90 -6.61 -5.18 -6.95
N LYS A 91 -6.41 -6.48 -6.73
CA LYS A 91 -5.34 -7.27 -7.40
C LYS A 91 -5.60 -7.41 -8.90
N ASP A 92 -6.84 -7.63 -9.31
CA ASP A 92 -7.24 -7.75 -10.72
C ASP A 92 -7.03 -6.44 -11.47
N TRP A 93 -7.47 -5.31 -10.89
CA TRP A 93 -7.22 -3.98 -11.45
C TRP A 93 -5.72 -3.68 -11.52
N ALA A 94 -4.97 -3.97 -10.46
CA ALA A 94 -3.52 -3.79 -10.47
C ALA A 94 -2.85 -4.61 -11.59
N SER A 95 -3.29 -5.86 -11.78
CA SER A 95 -2.81 -6.73 -12.86
C SER A 95 -3.12 -6.16 -14.25
N ARG A 96 -4.33 -5.63 -14.46
CA ARG A 96 -4.74 -4.99 -15.72
C ARG A 96 -3.89 -3.75 -16.02
N LEU A 97 -3.68 -2.88 -15.04
CA LEU A 97 -2.89 -1.65 -15.17
C LEU A 97 -1.42 -1.97 -15.51
N ARG A 98 -0.81 -2.96 -14.85
CA ARG A 98 0.57 -3.37 -15.18
C ARG A 98 0.72 -3.91 -16.58
N ARG A 99 -0.28 -4.60 -17.13
CA ARG A 99 -0.26 -5.10 -18.52
C ARG A 99 -0.24 -3.98 -19.57
N ILE A 100 -0.70 -2.78 -19.22
CA ILE A 100 -0.69 -1.60 -20.10
C ILE A 100 0.44 -0.62 -19.74
N GLY A 101 1.46 -1.08 -19.02
CA GLY A 101 2.67 -0.27 -18.74
C GLY A 101 2.56 0.68 -17.55
N ILE A 102 1.61 0.47 -16.64
CA ILE A 102 1.41 1.33 -15.46
C ILE A 102 1.84 0.60 -14.18
N ALA A 103 2.74 1.19 -13.40
CA ALA A 103 3.11 0.66 -12.09
C ALA A 103 1.94 0.75 -11.10
N THR A 104 1.88 -0.17 -10.15
CA THR A 104 0.75 -0.23 -9.21
C THR A 104 1.24 -0.37 -7.79
N PHE A 105 0.70 0.44 -6.90
CA PHE A 105 0.97 0.39 -5.47
C PHE A 105 -0.32 0.17 -4.69
N ILE A 106 -0.59 -1.07 -4.30
CA ILE A 106 -1.79 -1.41 -3.52
C ILE A 106 -1.50 -1.14 -2.06
N VAL A 107 -2.13 -0.12 -1.48
CA VAL A 107 -1.93 0.27 -0.08
C VAL A 107 -2.83 -0.56 0.82
N ASN A 108 -2.28 -1.11 1.89
CA ASN A 108 -2.98 -1.84 2.94
C ASN A 108 -3.07 -0.99 4.22
N SER A 109 -4.07 -0.13 4.28
CA SER A 109 -4.39 0.74 5.42
C SER A 109 -4.79 -0.05 6.67
N ASN A 110 -5.31 -1.28 6.50
CA ASN A 110 -5.74 -2.16 7.60
C ASN A 110 -4.58 -2.81 8.36
N LYS A 111 -3.32 -2.51 7.99
CA LYS A 111 -2.16 -2.86 8.83
C LYS A 111 -2.12 -2.13 10.16
N ARG A 112 -2.87 -1.03 10.30
CA ARG A 112 -3.10 -0.40 11.59
C ARG A 112 -3.69 -1.42 12.58
N PRO A 113 -3.18 -1.53 13.81
CA PRO A 113 -3.57 -2.58 14.75
C PRO A 113 -5.08 -2.71 14.98
N ASP A 114 -5.78 -1.58 15.08
CA ASP A 114 -7.20 -1.47 15.34
C ASP A 114 -8.09 -1.61 14.08
N CYS A 115 -7.48 -1.68 12.89
CA CYS A 115 -8.19 -1.84 11.63
C CYS A 115 -8.20 -3.27 11.08
N ARG A 116 -7.63 -4.25 11.79
CA ARG A 116 -7.50 -5.63 11.28
C ARG A 116 -8.84 -6.29 10.91
N ASN A 117 -9.92 -5.93 11.62
CA ASN A 117 -11.26 -6.44 11.37
C ASN A 117 -12.16 -5.46 10.59
N GLY A 118 -11.62 -4.33 10.11
CA GLY A 118 -12.36 -3.31 9.38
C GLY A 118 -13.32 -2.45 10.22
N THR A 119 -13.45 -2.70 11.52
CA THR A 119 -14.35 -1.93 12.42
C THR A 119 -13.89 -0.49 12.64
N CYS A 120 -12.60 -0.18 12.46
CA CYS A 120 -12.10 1.18 12.57
C CYS A 120 -12.80 2.17 11.63
N TYR A 121 -13.33 1.69 10.48
CA TYR A 121 -14.04 2.53 9.51
C TYR A 121 -15.36 3.07 10.03
N ASP A 122 -15.93 2.50 11.10
CA ASP A 122 -17.14 3.04 11.76
C ASP A 122 -16.86 4.44 12.33
N SER A 123 -15.63 4.67 12.82
CA SER A 123 -15.20 5.94 13.41
C SER A 123 -14.59 6.90 12.39
N HIS A 124 -13.70 6.40 11.52
CA HIS A 124 -12.92 7.26 10.63
C HIS A 124 -13.47 7.37 9.20
N GLN A 125 -14.40 6.49 8.80
CA GLN A 125 -15.09 6.47 7.50
C GLN A 125 -14.20 6.58 6.24
N GLY A 126 -12.95 6.13 6.35
CA GLY A 126 -11.95 6.19 5.27
C GLY A 126 -11.13 7.49 5.19
N MET A 127 -11.26 8.44 6.13
CA MET A 127 -10.49 9.69 6.07
C MET A 127 -8.97 9.50 6.17
N VAL A 128 -8.52 8.58 7.03
CA VAL A 128 -7.09 8.27 7.14
C VAL A 128 -6.48 7.76 5.83
N ASN A 129 -7.30 7.16 4.95
CA ASN A 129 -6.86 6.66 3.65
C ASN A 129 -6.50 7.80 2.68
N ILE A 130 -6.98 9.03 2.93
CA ILE A 130 -6.56 10.24 2.18
C ILE A 130 -5.08 10.50 2.45
N VAL A 131 -4.70 10.49 3.74
CA VAL A 131 -3.29 10.68 4.14
C VAL A 131 -2.44 9.52 3.63
N ASP A 132 -2.95 8.29 3.71
CA ASP A 132 -2.24 7.12 3.17
C ASP A 132 -1.94 7.29 1.67
N ALA A 133 -2.87 7.86 0.89
CA ALA A 133 -2.65 8.16 -0.52
C ALA A 133 -1.54 9.20 -0.74
N TYR A 134 -1.48 10.26 0.07
CA TYR A 134 -0.40 11.25 -0.01
C TYR A 134 0.96 10.69 0.44
N ARG A 135 0.99 9.85 1.48
CA ARG A 135 2.22 9.16 1.92
C ARG A 135 2.72 8.20 0.84
N ALA A 136 1.79 7.48 0.21
CA ALA A 136 2.08 6.63 -0.93
C ALA A 136 2.62 7.44 -2.12
N LEU A 137 1.97 8.54 -2.48
CA LEU A 137 2.43 9.46 -3.52
C LEU A 137 3.87 9.93 -3.23
N ALA A 138 4.15 10.42 -2.02
CA ALA A 138 5.47 10.89 -1.62
C ALA A 138 6.55 9.80 -1.79
N LEU A 139 6.25 8.56 -1.42
CA LEU A 139 7.17 7.43 -1.64
C LEU A 139 7.39 7.14 -3.11
N LEU A 140 6.31 7.00 -3.89
CA LEU A 140 6.41 6.68 -5.31
C LEU A 140 7.17 7.76 -6.08
N SER A 141 7.00 9.04 -5.72
CA SER A 141 7.72 10.17 -6.34
C SER A 141 9.23 10.12 -6.15
N THR A 142 9.75 9.30 -5.22
CA THR A 142 11.21 9.12 -5.04
C THR A 142 11.78 7.93 -5.80
N HIS A 143 10.94 7.06 -6.38
CA HIS A 143 11.40 5.86 -7.07
C HIS A 143 11.91 6.20 -8.47
N THR A 144 13.13 5.78 -8.79
CA THR A 144 13.82 6.09 -10.07
C THR A 144 13.15 5.55 -11.34
N LEU A 145 12.18 4.64 -11.23
CA LEU A 145 11.45 4.03 -12.35
C LEU A 145 9.97 4.46 -12.37
N ILE A 146 9.58 5.39 -11.50
CA ILE A 146 8.25 5.98 -11.49
C ILE A 146 8.38 7.44 -11.91
N ASP A 147 7.53 7.86 -12.83
CA ASP A 147 7.43 9.25 -13.22
C ASP A 147 6.61 10.03 -12.17
N PRO A 148 7.22 10.94 -11.39
CA PRO A 148 6.52 11.65 -10.31
C PRO A 148 5.42 12.59 -10.84
N SER A 149 5.46 12.96 -12.12
CA SER A 149 4.43 13.80 -12.74
C SER A 149 3.19 13.01 -13.20
N ARG A 150 3.24 11.67 -13.15
CA ARG A 150 2.18 10.79 -13.65
C ARG A 150 1.78 9.72 -12.63
N ILE A 151 1.36 10.18 -11.45
CA ILE A 151 0.84 9.33 -10.38
C ILE A 151 -0.65 9.62 -10.17
N ALA A 152 -1.49 8.61 -10.33
CA ALA A 152 -2.93 8.69 -10.09
C ALA A 152 -3.33 7.89 -8.84
N VAL A 153 -4.52 8.16 -8.32
CA VAL A 153 -5.13 7.41 -7.22
C VAL A 153 -6.43 6.76 -7.72
N MET A 154 -6.61 5.49 -7.41
CA MET A 154 -7.83 4.72 -7.66
C MET A 154 -8.24 4.05 -6.35
N GLY A 155 -9.54 3.95 -6.08
CA GLY A 155 -10.00 3.28 -4.86
C GLY A 155 -11.41 2.76 -4.91
N PHE A 156 -11.71 1.86 -3.98
CA PHE A 156 -12.97 1.10 -3.93
C PHE A 156 -13.72 1.37 -2.63
N SER A 157 -15.03 1.61 -2.70
CA SER A 157 -15.87 1.91 -1.52
C SER A 157 -15.31 3.08 -0.70
N VAL A 158 -14.92 2.88 0.56
CA VAL A 158 -14.22 3.87 1.40
C VAL A 158 -12.90 4.35 0.79
N GLY A 159 -12.18 3.49 0.06
CA GLY A 159 -11.01 3.90 -0.73
C GLY A 159 -11.39 4.78 -1.92
N GLY A 160 -12.60 4.62 -2.48
CA GLY A 160 -13.15 5.49 -3.50
C GLY A 160 -13.48 6.88 -2.96
N LYS A 161 -14.05 6.96 -1.75
CA LYS A 161 -14.22 8.23 -1.03
C LYS A 161 -12.88 8.93 -0.83
N ALA A 162 -11.87 8.20 -0.37
CA ALA A 162 -10.53 8.75 -0.18
C ALA A 162 -9.88 9.23 -1.50
N SER A 163 -10.10 8.50 -2.60
CA SER A 163 -9.61 8.91 -3.93
C SER A 163 -10.25 10.24 -4.37
N LEU A 164 -11.57 10.37 -4.24
CA LEU A 164 -12.28 11.61 -4.54
C LEU A 164 -11.82 12.75 -3.64
N TYR A 165 -11.69 12.53 -2.34
CA TYR A 165 -11.26 13.59 -1.43
C TYR A 165 -9.78 13.94 -1.55
N SER A 166 -8.92 13.02 -1.99
CA SER A 166 -7.53 13.34 -2.29
C SER A 166 -7.38 14.25 -3.52
N SER A 167 -8.38 14.35 -4.39
CA SER A 167 -8.32 15.26 -5.54
C SER A 167 -8.81 16.68 -5.24
N VAL A 168 -9.36 16.96 -4.05
CA VAL A 168 -9.83 18.30 -3.69
C VAL A 168 -8.77 19.09 -2.90
N ASN A 169 -8.61 20.37 -3.26
CA ASN A 169 -7.57 21.24 -2.69
C ASN A 169 -7.64 21.37 -1.15
N ARG A 170 -8.85 21.28 -0.57
CA ARG A 170 -9.06 21.39 0.89
C ARG A 170 -8.21 20.39 1.70
N PHE A 171 -8.01 19.19 1.16
CA PHE A 171 -7.30 18.11 1.83
C PHE A 171 -5.83 17.98 1.41
N GLN A 172 -5.34 18.85 0.50
CA GLN A 172 -3.91 18.94 0.17
C GLN A 172 -3.11 19.74 1.20
N GLN A 173 -3.79 20.48 2.08
CA GLN A 173 -3.19 21.38 3.08
C GLN A 173 -3.17 20.79 4.50
N LEU A 174 -3.65 19.54 4.68
CA LEU A 174 -3.64 18.82 5.96
C LEU A 174 -2.37 17.98 6.12
#